data_AF-A0A9P9YL66-F1
#
_entry.id   AF-A0A9P9YL66-F1
#
_cell.length_a   1.000
_cell.length_b   1.000
_cell.length_c   1.000
_cell.angle_alpha   90.00
_cell.angle_beta   90.00
_cell.angle_gamma   90.00
#
_symmetry.space_group_name_H-M   'P 1'
#
loop_
_entity.id
_entity.type
_entity.pdbx_description
1 polymer ?
#
loop_
_entity_poly.entity_id
_entity_poly.type
_entity_poly.pdbx_seq_one_letter_code
_entity_poly.pdbx_strand_id
1 'polypeptide(L)'
;MLENCQRHHMLLGLGALTMVTILVLFVESRYAAEGPRRREPQFVIEDNSTCWRNEKYHVVQECHPCSEFDIVSRSLGVCIHTHYKEVLRCQSGEIVTRSCDRVALIEQMNFLKFEVLCLVIGLLSYLVSYARDRILSRRNYMRIERQLNRVQ
;
A
#
# COMPACT_ATOMS: atom_id res chain seq x y z
N MET A 1 21.72 7.06 -34.99
CA MET A 1 20.35 6.52 -35.18
C MET A 1 20.03 5.30 -34.30
N LEU A 2 20.96 4.38 -34.03
CA LEU A 2 20.74 3.25 -33.09
C LEU A 2 20.41 3.67 -31.63
N GLU A 3 20.98 4.79 -31.18
CA GLU A 3 20.75 5.34 -29.83
C GLU A 3 19.31 5.80 -29.60
N ASN A 4 18.64 6.27 -30.67
CA ASN A 4 17.25 6.75 -30.58
C ASN A 4 16.24 5.58 -30.49
N CYS A 5 16.55 4.46 -31.16
CA CYS A 5 15.72 3.25 -31.10
C CYS A 5 15.76 2.59 -29.72
N GLN A 6 16.96 2.47 -29.12
CA GLN A 6 17.11 1.94 -27.76
C GLN A 6 16.45 2.83 -26.70
N ARG A 7 16.56 4.16 -26.86
CA ARG A 7 15.93 5.14 -25.95
C ARG A 7 14.40 5.08 -26.02
N HIS A 8 13.83 4.88 -27.21
CA HIS A 8 12.38 4.75 -27.38
C HIS A 8 11.82 3.49 -26.72
N HIS A 9 12.51 2.35 -26.87
CA HIS A 9 12.12 1.10 -26.20
C HIS A 9 12.31 1.17 -24.67
N MET A 10 13.36 1.85 -24.20
CA MET A 10 13.60 2.07 -22.77
C MET A 10 12.53 3.00 -22.16
N LEU A 11 12.14 4.07 -22.86
CA LEU A 11 11.07 4.97 -22.43
C LEU A 11 9.69 4.29 -22.43
N LEU A 12 9.42 3.43 -23.42
CA LEU A 12 8.21 2.61 -23.46
C LEU A 12 8.14 1.63 -22.29
N GLY A 13 9.25 0.95 -21.97
CA GLY A 13 9.32 0.03 -20.83
C GLY A 13 9.12 0.73 -19.49
N LEU A 14 9.77 1.88 -19.29
CA LEU A 14 9.62 2.69 -18.08
C LEU A 14 8.19 3.25 -17.95
N GLY A 15 7.65 3.80 -19.04
CA GLY A 15 6.28 4.32 -19.09
C GLY A 15 5.22 3.25 -18.84
N ALA A 16 5.40 2.04 -19.39
CA ALA A 16 4.52 0.91 -19.15
C ALA A 16 4.56 0.48 -17.68
N LEU A 17 5.75 0.37 -17.07
CA LEU A 17 5.90 0.06 -15.65
C LEU A 17 5.21 1.11 -14.77
N THR A 18 5.40 2.40 -15.05
CA THR A 18 4.75 3.48 -14.29
C THR A 18 3.23 3.45 -14.45
N MET A 19 2.74 3.16 -15.65
CA MET A 19 1.31 3.11 -15.94
C MET A 19 0.65 1.92 -15.22
N VAL A 20 1.32 0.75 -15.21
CA VAL A 20 0.88 -0.42 -14.46
C VAL A 20 0.85 -0.13 -12.96
N THR A 21 1.86 0.54 -12.39
CA THR A 21 1.82 0.92 -10.97
C THR A 21 0.67 1.88 -10.66
N ILE A 22 0.42 2.88 -11.51
CA ILE A 22 -0.70 3.81 -11.33
C ILE A 22 -2.04 3.08 -11.41
N LEU A 23 -2.19 2.11 -12.31
CA LEU A 23 -3.39 1.28 -12.40
C LEU A 23 -3.60 0.44 -11.14
N VAL A 24 -2.56 -0.20 -10.61
CA VAL A 24 -2.65 -0.95 -9.34
C VAL A 24 -3.07 -0.02 -8.20
N LEU A 25 -2.45 1.15 -8.07
CA LEU A 25 -2.82 2.15 -7.07
C LEU A 25 -4.26 2.64 -7.21
N PHE A 26 -4.72 2.81 -8.45
CA PHE A 26 -6.11 3.20 -8.71
C PHE A 26 -7.09 2.09 -8.34
N VAL A 27 -6.76 0.84 -8.67
CA VAL A 27 -7.56 -0.33 -8.28
C VAL A 27 -7.62 -0.42 -6.76
N GLU A 28 -6.48 -0.39 -6.08
CA GLU A 28 -6.43 -0.39 -4.61
C GLU A 28 -7.19 0.78 -4.02
N SER A 29 -7.09 1.99 -4.57
CA SER A 29 -7.86 3.16 -4.12
C SER A 29 -9.38 2.97 -4.27
N ARG A 30 -9.82 2.31 -5.35
CA ARG A 30 -11.24 2.02 -5.58
C ARG A 30 -11.76 0.95 -4.64
N TYR A 31 -11.00 -0.12 -4.40
CA TYR A 31 -11.35 -1.15 -3.42
C TYR A 31 -11.25 -0.62 -1.98
N ALA A 32 -10.26 0.21 -1.66
CA ALA A 32 -10.13 0.87 -0.37
C ALA A 32 -11.21 1.95 -0.13
N ALA A 33 -11.79 2.52 -1.20
CA ALA A 33 -12.93 3.43 -1.11
C ALA A 33 -14.27 2.71 -0.87
N GLU A 34 -14.35 1.39 -1.14
CA GLU A 34 -15.41 0.51 -0.65
C GLU A 34 -15.16 0.07 0.80
N GLY A 35 -13.93 0.20 1.30
CA GLY A 35 -13.64 0.27 2.73
C GLY A 35 -14.25 1.54 3.33
N PRO A 36 -14.88 1.48 4.51
CA PRO A 36 -15.54 2.64 5.08
C PRO A 36 -14.47 3.71 5.29
N ARG A 37 -14.64 4.83 4.58
CA ARG A 37 -13.97 6.09 4.90
C ARG A 37 -13.93 6.21 6.41
N ARG A 38 -12.76 6.54 6.94
CA ARG A 38 -12.47 7.02 8.30
C ARG A 38 -13.26 8.32 8.60
N ARG A 39 -14.58 8.27 8.45
CA ARG A 39 -15.54 9.09 9.16
C ARG A 39 -15.79 8.29 10.42
N GLU A 40 -15.41 8.88 11.55
CA GLU A 40 -15.97 8.51 12.83
C GLU A 40 -17.47 8.29 12.61
N PRO A 41 -17.95 7.04 12.64
CA PRO A 41 -19.35 6.81 12.40
C PRO A 41 -20.04 7.33 13.65
N GLN A 42 -20.69 8.48 13.52
CA GLN A 42 -21.54 9.06 14.54
C GLN A 42 -22.81 8.21 14.63
N PHE A 43 -22.65 6.96 15.04
CA PHE A 43 -23.72 6.05 15.38
C PHE A 43 -23.67 5.91 16.88
N VAL A 44 -24.82 6.07 17.52
CA VAL A 44 -25.01 5.84 18.94
C VAL A 44 -24.73 4.35 19.16
N ILE A 45 -23.47 4.04 19.48
CA ILE A 45 -23.08 2.77 20.09
C ILE A 45 -23.90 2.73 21.37
N GLU A 46 -24.67 1.66 21.57
CA GLU A 46 -25.41 1.43 22.80
C GLU A 46 -24.51 1.81 23.99
N ASP A 47 -24.92 2.83 24.72
CA ASP A 47 -24.20 3.51 25.80
C ASP A 47 -23.95 2.54 26.95
N ASN A 48 -23.01 1.61 26.78
CA ASN A 48 -22.41 0.93 27.91
C ASN A 48 -20.92 1.25 27.93
N SER A 49 -20.66 2.49 28.34
CA SER A 49 -19.37 3.10 28.68
C SER A 49 -18.39 3.34 27.51
N THR A 50 -18.24 4.60 27.11
CA THR A 50 -17.11 5.09 26.30
C THR A 50 -15.81 5.18 27.12
N CYS A 51 -15.62 4.29 28.10
CA CYS A 51 -14.54 4.39 29.09
C CYS A 51 -13.15 4.41 28.45
N TRP A 52 -12.97 3.83 27.25
CA TRP A 52 -11.73 3.91 26.47
C TRP A 52 -11.32 5.33 26.03
N ARG A 53 -12.24 6.32 26.05
CA ARG A 53 -11.93 7.74 25.79
C ARG A 53 -11.41 8.46 27.02
N ASN A 54 -11.86 8.05 28.20
CA ASN A 54 -11.66 8.79 29.45
C ASN A 54 -10.61 8.13 30.35
N GLU A 55 -10.42 6.81 30.22
CA GLU A 55 -9.55 6.02 31.08
C GLU A 55 -8.60 5.14 30.29
N LYS A 56 -7.53 4.69 30.96
CA LYS A 56 -6.64 3.67 30.42
C LYS A 56 -7.39 2.35 30.34
N TYR A 57 -7.21 1.65 29.23
CA TYR A 57 -7.87 0.38 28.97
C TYR A 57 -6.85 -0.69 28.58
N HIS A 58 -7.21 -1.94 28.84
CA HIS A 58 -6.47 -3.10 28.40
C HIS A 58 -7.28 -3.86 27.36
N VAL A 59 -6.62 -4.26 26.26
CA VAL A 59 -7.25 -5.07 25.22
C VAL A 59 -7.35 -6.50 25.75
N VAL A 60 -8.58 -6.99 25.92
CA VAL A 60 -8.84 -8.35 26.41
C VAL A 60 -8.88 -9.34 25.25
N GLN A 61 -9.53 -8.94 24.16
CA GLN A 61 -9.52 -9.71 22.92
C GLN A 61 -9.13 -8.79 21.78
N GLU A 62 -8.10 -9.23 21.06
CA GLU A 62 -7.68 -8.60 19.82
C GLU A 62 -8.79 -8.72 18.76
N CYS A 63 -8.65 -7.86 17.76
CA CYS A 63 -9.59 -7.68 16.67
C CYS A 63 -9.89 -9.01 15.94
N HIS A 64 -11.13 -9.49 16.08
CA HIS A 64 -11.59 -10.76 15.54
C HIS A 64 -12.90 -10.58 14.76
N PRO A 65 -13.18 -11.46 13.78
CA PRO A 65 -14.45 -11.41 13.06
C PRO A 65 -15.60 -11.68 14.01
N CYS A 66 -16.71 -10.97 13.81
CA CYS A 66 -17.94 -11.20 14.56
C CYS A 66 -18.49 -12.61 14.26
N SER A 67 -19.06 -13.26 15.28
CA SER A 67 -19.71 -14.56 15.11
C SER A 67 -20.99 -14.39 14.28
N GLU A 68 -21.37 -15.43 13.52
CA GLU A 68 -22.61 -15.42 12.72
C GLU A 68 -23.86 -15.14 13.58
N PHE A 69 -23.85 -15.60 14.83
CA PHE A 69 -24.91 -15.32 15.80
C PHE A 69 -25.00 -13.83 16.17
N ASP A 70 -23.88 -13.12 16.29
CA ASP A 70 -23.85 -11.69 16.63
C ASP A 70 -24.37 -10.84 15.46
N ILE A 71 -24.11 -11.29 14.24
CA ILE A 71 -24.57 -10.64 13.00
C ILE A 71 -26.08 -10.80 12.84
N VAL A 72 -26.59 -12.01 13.06
CA VAL A 72 -28.02 -12.33 12.91
C VAL A 72 -28.86 -11.74 14.04
N SER A 73 -28.35 -11.77 15.28
CA SER A 73 -29.06 -11.26 16.46
C SER A 73 -29.13 -9.73 16.53
N ARG A 74 -28.30 -9.01 15.74
CA ARG A 74 -28.19 -7.53 15.74
C ARG A 74 -27.94 -6.92 17.13
N SER A 75 -27.46 -7.73 18.07
CA SER A 75 -27.23 -7.34 19.47
C SER A 75 -26.05 -6.37 19.61
N LEU A 76 -25.09 -6.44 18.68
CA LEU A 76 -24.00 -5.48 18.56
C LEU A 76 -24.12 -4.71 17.23
N GLY A 77 -24.53 -3.45 17.30
CA GLY A 77 -24.58 -2.55 16.13
C GLY A 77 -23.24 -2.43 15.40
N VAL A 78 -22.14 -2.67 16.11
CA VAL A 78 -20.75 -2.71 15.61
C VAL A 78 -20.54 -3.77 14.52
N CYS A 79 -21.15 -4.95 14.68
CA CYS A 79 -20.95 -6.11 13.81
C CYS A 79 -21.74 -6.06 12.50
N ILE A 80 -22.74 -5.16 12.39
CA ILE A 80 -23.58 -5.03 11.19
C ILE A 80 -22.82 -4.35 10.04
N HIS A 81 -21.89 -3.45 10.35
CA HIS A 81 -21.21 -2.63 9.35
C HIS A 81 -19.76 -3.01 9.11
N THR A 82 -19.01 -3.32 10.17
CA THR A 82 -17.56 -3.56 10.06
C THR A 82 -17.20 -5.05 10.10
N HIS A 83 -18.13 -5.93 10.50
CA HIS A 83 -17.93 -7.38 10.67
C HIS A 83 -16.76 -7.80 11.59
N TYR A 84 -16.03 -6.86 12.19
CA TYR A 84 -14.90 -7.08 13.07
C TYR A 84 -15.09 -6.30 14.37
N LYS A 85 -14.78 -6.95 15.50
CA LYS A 85 -14.89 -6.36 16.83
C LYS A 85 -13.63 -6.61 17.65
N GLU A 86 -13.35 -5.69 18.57
CA GLU A 86 -12.35 -5.89 19.63
C GLU A 86 -13.01 -5.64 21.00
N VAL A 87 -12.49 -6.33 22.02
CA VAL A 87 -13.02 -6.28 23.38
C VAL A 87 -11.99 -5.64 24.30
N LEU A 88 -12.39 -4.58 24.97
CA LEU A 88 -11.59 -3.79 25.88
C LEU A 88 -12.11 -3.98 27.31
N ARG A 89 -11.20 -3.99 28.27
CA ARG A 89 -11.53 -3.86 29.69
C ARG A 89 -10.93 -2.56 30.21
N CYS A 90 -11.79 -1.69 30.70
CA CYS A 90 -11.39 -0.43 31.30
C CYS A 90 -10.87 -0.64 32.72
N GLN A 91 -10.14 0.35 33.23
CA GLN A 91 -9.61 0.31 34.58
C GLN A 91 -10.73 0.32 35.64
N SER A 92 -11.89 0.88 35.31
CA SER A 92 -13.16 0.77 36.05
C SER A 92 -13.69 -0.67 36.21
N GLY A 93 -13.18 -1.62 35.41
CA GLY A 93 -13.66 -3.01 35.36
C GLY A 93 -14.76 -3.24 34.32
N GLU A 94 -15.22 -2.20 33.63
CA GLU A 94 -16.21 -2.30 32.55
C GLU A 94 -15.61 -2.97 31.30
N ILE A 95 -16.42 -3.81 30.65
CA ILE A 95 -16.03 -4.51 29.42
C ILE A 95 -16.78 -3.87 28.27
N VAL A 96 -16.05 -3.37 27.28
CA VAL A 96 -16.59 -2.59 26.17
C VAL A 96 -16.14 -3.20 24.86
N THR A 97 -17.07 -3.32 23.92
CA THR A 97 -16.80 -3.79 22.56
C THR A 97 -16.80 -2.62 21.60
N ARG A 98 -15.76 -2.47 20.79
CA ARG A 98 -15.70 -1.47 19.71
C ARG A 98 -15.40 -2.10 18.37
N SER A 99 -15.72 -1.39 17.28
CA SER A 99 -15.31 -1.79 15.93
C SER A 99 -13.81 -1.61 15.78
N CYS A 100 -13.20 -2.54 15.06
CA CYS A 100 -11.81 -2.44 14.70
C CYS A 100 -11.63 -2.73 13.22
N ASP A 101 -10.94 -1.83 12.52
CA ASP A 101 -10.56 -2.02 11.12
C ASP A 101 -9.21 -2.74 11.05
N ARG A 102 -9.22 -4.07 11.20
CA ARG A 102 -8.01 -4.90 11.00
C ARG A 102 -7.47 -4.78 9.58
N VAL A 103 -8.38 -4.60 8.62
CA VAL A 103 -8.07 -4.53 7.19
C VAL A 103 -7.17 -3.34 6.89
N ALA A 104 -7.44 -2.17 7.48
CA ALA A 104 -6.63 -0.97 7.24
C ALA A 104 -5.15 -1.13 7.64
N LEU A 105 -4.86 -1.87 8.72
CA LEU A 105 -3.48 -2.08 9.18
C LEU A 105 -2.73 -3.10 8.32
N ILE A 106 -3.42 -4.18 7.91
CA ILE A 106 -2.84 -5.24 7.06
C ILE A 106 -2.57 -4.71 5.64
N GLU A 107 -3.48 -3.88 5.11
CA GLU A 107 -3.31 -3.28 3.79
C GLU A 107 -2.15 -2.29 3.73
N GLN A 108 -1.92 -1.49 4.78
CA GLN A 108 -0.75 -0.60 4.85
C GLN A 108 0.58 -1.35 4.74
N MET A 109 0.71 -2.50 5.39
CA MET A 109 1.94 -3.30 5.33
C MET A 109 2.15 -3.95 3.96
N ASN A 110 1.08 -4.37 3.30
CA ASN A 110 1.16 -4.94 1.96
C ASN A 110 1.52 -3.88 0.92
N PHE A 111 0.95 -2.68 1.06
CA PHE A 111 1.31 -1.51 0.27
C PHE A 111 2.81 -1.18 0.37
N LEU A 112 3.34 -1.14 1.60
CA LEU A 112 4.76 -0.85 1.82
C LEU A 112 5.68 -1.90 1.18
N LYS A 113 5.31 -3.19 1.26
CA LYS A 113 6.06 -4.27 0.58
C LYS A 113 6.06 -4.09 -0.93
N PHE A 114 4.92 -3.72 -1.51
CA PHE A 114 4.80 -3.46 -2.94
C PHE A 114 5.66 -2.26 -3.36
N GLU A 115 5.61 -1.15 -2.62
CA GLU A 115 6.41 0.05 -2.90
C GLU A 115 7.92 -0.24 -2.86
N VAL A 116 8.38 -0.96 -1.84
CA VAL A 116 9.78 -1.40 -1.73
C VAL A 116 10.18 -2.28 -2.91
N LEU A 117 9.32 -3.21 -3.32
CA LEU A 117 9.59 -4.09 -4.46
C LEU A 117 9.69 -3.31 -5.78
N CYS A 118 8.79 -2.34 -6.00
CA CYS A 118 8.84 -1.43 -7.15
C CYS A 118 10.13 -0.58 -7.14
N LEU A 119 10.53 -0.04 -5.98
CA LEU A 119 11.78 0.70 -5.85
C LEU A 119 13.01 -0.14 -6.21
N VAL A 120 13.07 -1.38 -5.72
CA VAL A 120 14.17 -2.30 -6.02
C VAL A 120 14.23 -2.60 -7.53
N ILE A 121 13.10 -2.91 -8.16
CA ILE A 121 13.03 -3.16 -9.60
C ILE A 121 13.44 -1.92 -10.40
N GLY A 122 13.01 -0.73 -9.98
CA GLY A 122 13.39 0.54 -10.58
C GLY A 122 14.90 0.80 -10.51
N LEU A 123 15.51 0.59 -9.34
CA LEU A 123 16.95 0.73 -9.14
C LEU A 123 17.75 -0.26 -9.99
N LEU A 124 17.32 -1.53 -10.04
CA LEU A 124 17.97 -2.53 -10.88
C LEU A 124 17.89 -2.16 -12.37
N SER A 125 16.72 -1.72 -12.82
CA SER A 125 16.51 -1.28 -14.20
C SER A 125 17.39 -0.08 -14.55
N TYR A 126 17.52 0.88 -13.63
CA TYR A 126 18.41 2.03 -13.78
C TYR A 126 19.88 1.60 -13.86
N LEU A 127 20.35 0.74 -12.96
CA LEU A 127 21.73 0.25 -12.94
C LEU A 127 22.10 -0.50 -14.23
N VAL A 128 21.21 -1.39 -14.70
CA VAL A 128 21.42 -2.12 -15.96
C VAL A 128 21.50 -1.15 -17.15
N SER A 129 20.63 -0.14 -17.17
CA SER A 129 20.62 0.88 -18.22
C SER A 129 21.88 1.73 -18.19
N TYR A 130 22.32 2.15 -17.00
CA TYR A 130 23.56 2.89 -16.80
C TYR A 130 24.79 2.09 -17.25
N ALA A 131 24.86 0.80 -16.90
CA ALA A 131 25.95 -0.07 -17.33
C ALA A 131 25.99 -0.23 -18.86
N ARG A 132 24.83 -0.41 -19.50
CA ARG A 132 24.75 -0.49 -20.97
C ARG A 132 25.17 0.82 -21.63
N ASP A 133 24.73 1.97 -21.11
CA ASP A 133 25.10 3.29 -21.61
C ASP A 133 26.61 3.52 -21.49
N ARG A 134 27.21 3.18 -20.34
CA ARG A 134 28.67 3.25 -20.11
C ARG A 134 29.47 2.43 -21.14
N ILE A 135 29.01 1.23 -21.46
CA ILE A 135 29.65 0.35 -22.46
C ILE A 135 29.49 0.95 -23.87
N LEU A 136 28.30 1.46 -24.21
CA LEU A 136 28.03 2.05 -25.51
C LEU A 136 28.85 3.32 -25.72
N SER A 137 28.90 4.18 -24.70
CA SER A 137 29.67 5.43 -24.70
C SER A 137 31.17 5.19 -24.88
N ARG A 138 31.74 4.18 -24.20
CA ARG A 138 33.14 3.75 -24.44
C ARG A 138 33.38 3.31 -25.89
N ARG A 139 32.45 2.53 -26.47
CA ARG A 139 32.58 2.06 -27.86
C ARG A 139 32.44 3.20 -28.86
N ASN A 140 31.56 4.17 -28.60
CA ASN A 140 31.38 5.35 -29.42
C ASN A 140 32.62 6.26 -29.37
N TYR A 141 33.18 6.50 -28.18
CA TYR A 141 34.42 7.28 -28.02
C TYR A 141 35.58 6.67 -28.83
N MET A 142 35.81 5.36 -28.69
CA MET A 142 36.83 4.64 -29.46
C MET A 142 36.60 4.68 -30.99
N ARG A 143 35.34 4.78 -31.43
CA ARG A 143 35.03 4.96 -32.86
C ARG A 143 35.35 6.37 -33.33
N ILE A 144 35.02 7.39 -32.54
CA ILE A 144 35.28 8.79 -32.87
C ILE A 144 36.79 9.03 -32.98
N GLU A 145 37.56 8.51 -32.04
CA GLU A 145 39.03 8.63 -32.03
C GLU A 145 39.66 8.03 -33.29
N ARG A 146 39.19 6.85 -33.73
CA ARG A 146 39.64 6.23 -35.00
C ARG A 146 39.24 6.99 -36.25
N GLN A 147 38.13 7.73 -36.23
CA GLN A 147 37.69 8.55 -37.35
C GLN A 147 38.55 9.83 -37.44
N LEU A 148 38.82 10.47 -36.30
CA LEU A 148 39.70 11.64 -36.23
C LEU A 148 41.13 11.31 -36.70
N ASN A 149 41.70 10.20 -36.22
CA ASN A 149 43.03 9.75 -36.64
C ASN A 149 43.13 9.33 -38.12
N ARG A 150 42.01 9.21 -38.85
CA ARG A 150 42.00 8.85 -40.28
C ARG A 150 41.84 10.06 -41.19
N VAL A 151 41.41 11.21 -40.65
CA VAL A 151 41.17 12.45 -41.40
C VAL A 151 42.39 13.39 -41.34
N GLN A 152 43.26 13.19 -40.36
CA GLN A 152 44.54 13.90 -40.20
C GLN A 152 45.69 13.10 -40.81
#